data_AF-A0A0G4HME4-F1
#
_entry.id   AF-A0A0G4HME4-F1
#
_cell.length_a   1.000
_cell.length_b   1.000
_cell.length_c   1.000
_cell.angle_alpha   90.00
_cell.angle_beta   90.00
_cell.angle_gamma   90.00
#
_symmetry.space_group_name_H-M   'P 1'
#
loop_
_entity.id
_entity.type
_entity.pdbx_description
1 polymer ?
#
loop_
_entity_poly.entity_id
_entity_poly.type
_entity_poly.pdbx_seq_one_letter_code
_entity_poly.pdbx_strand_id
1 'polypeptide(L)'
;MPRSLILGRGTSVNEKNDTGNILEQHLSLSFCDGTSWSFNAAFLLDALPVQQAKDNFRKCDSGGFDLLRHPSTRVLSAKSTTEGDRLLFEWSEPTGKGTGSTEAQCFTASIPSCWLRAQAAAFASPLNEGARAARAADFDSVQKLTEGGRGAWGLAEARGLGVKGQIPWEGKDFTKVCEVFQVDDILENPSQHIRFLETIATYGFAWLDEIPPPPAEDRGREGEVDVEMMKVVKRVVGRAWPHPSRGKDHWALYSHKDPTVSAVANQDYDTTKPLALHTDQCTYENGNYLMWFFQPFGVTVPHLVDGLAVVYDFAKTQPEYFKILAETPVAHASFHTLYSVDGRVTDRGADRDLTPLEVDLFVNEPTIGLWMDAESALEEIRKGNPSGVPILRKLRFREHKRAFLPPEVVAGQPGLMKEFMDAYESFEKLLNDNRFACPDTVIYPEGRALVFNNQRLVHTRPRKVMKARTTVGCCNTKERANQAYRLARMRRTAAALGLGSEWTSRLLEPSLEKLYQLGLEAEKENERGASQRDGPGVLKAVCVGGEGTFES
;
A
#
# COMPACT_ATOMS: atom_id res chain seq x y z
N MET A 1 24.86 -14.51 -11.15
CA MET A 1 26.09 -13.93 -11.75
C MET A 1 25.70 -12.69 -12.53
N PRO A 2 26.48 -11.60 -12.48
CA PRO A 2 26.17 -10.38 -13.22
C PRO A 2 26.24 -10.70 -14.71
N ARG A 3 25.16 -10.40 -15.42
CA ARG A 3 25.00 -10.63 -16.86
C ARG A 3 25.72 -9.49 -17.59
N SER A 4 26.84 -9.77 -18.24
CA SER A 4 27.62 -8.76 -18.97
C SER A 4 26.82 -8.21 -20.17
N LEU A 5 26.97 -6.91 -20.42
CA LEU A 5 26.54 -6.22 -21.63
C LEU A 5 27.52 -6.59 -22.75
N ILE A 6 27.01 -7.21 -23.80
CA ILE A 6 27.81 -7.48 -25.00
C ILE A 6 27.35 -6.48 -26.04
N LEU A 7 28.05 -5.36 -26.14
CA LEU A 7 27.87 -4.51 -27.31
C LEU A 7 28.50 -5.22 -28.50
N GLY A 8 27.66 -5.64 -29.45
CA GLY A 8 28.16 -6.04 -30.76
C GLY A 8 28.99 -4.91 -31.36
N ARG A 9 29.89 -5.22 -32.29
CA ARG A 9 30.72 -4.27 -33.06
C ARG A 9 29.94 -3.22 -33.89
N GLY A 10 28.67 -2.98 -33.58
CA GLY A 10 27.78 -2.01 -34.18
C GLY A 10 26.84 -1.34 -33.17
N THR A 11 27.34 -0.93 -31.99
CA THR A 11 26.72 0.24 -31.31
C THR A 11 26.97 1.47 -32.17
N SER A 12 26.26 1.56 -33.29
CA SER A 12 25.96 2.85 -33.85
C SER A 12 24.91 3.47 -32.93
N VAL A 13 25.29 4.55 -32.23
CA VAL A 13 24.33 5.66 -32.15
C VAL A 13 23.94 5.86 -33.61
N ASN A 14 22.66 5.76 -33.94
CA ASN A 14 22.24 5.75 -35.34
C ASN A 14 22.70 7.09 -35.97
N GLU A 15 23.90 7.10 -36.58
CA GLU A 15 24.61 8.31 -37.05
C GLU A 15 23.79 9.04 -38.13
N LYS A 16 22.73 8.40 -38.64
CA LYS A 16 21.76 9.03 -39.53
C LYS A 16 20.93 10.14 -38.89
N ASN A 17 21.01 10.36 -37.57
CA ASN A 17 20.33 11.44 -36.85
C ASN A 17 21.30 12.48 -36.26
N ASP A 18 22.36 12.85 -36.99
CA ASP A 18 23.36 13.87 -36.57
C ASP A 18 22.77 15.28 -36.27
N THR A 19 21.47 15.49 -36.47
CA THR A 19 20.76 16.75 -36.17
C THR A 19 19.56 16.59 -35.23
N GLY A 20 19.32 15.39 -34.68
CA GLY A 20 18.11 15.09 -33.91
C GLY A 20 18.22 15.52 -32.44
N ASN A 21 17.16 16.14 -31.92
CA ASN A 21 16.95 16.38 -30.49
C ASN A 21 17.13 15.06 -29.69
N ILE A 22 17.71 15.09 -28.48
CA ILE A 22 17.86 13.91 -27.60
C ILE A 22 16.56 13.09 -27.43
N LEU A 23 15.40 13.73 -27.54
CA LEU A 23 14.08 13.07 -27.50
C LEU A 23 13.88 12.05 -28.64
N GLU A 24 14.59 12.20 -29.75
CA GLU A 24 14.52 11.33 -30.93
C GLU A 24 15.72 10.37 -31.02
N GLN A 25 16.70 10.50 -30.11
CA GLN A 25 17.88 9.66 -30.10
C GLN A 25 17.60 8.34 -29.38
N HIS A 26 18.06 7.24 -29.97
CA HIS A 26 17.86 5.89 -29.45
C HIS A 26 19.18 5.13 -29.37
N LEU A 27 19.38 4.39 -28.27
CA LEU A 27 20.51 3.52 -28.04
C LEU A 27 20.09 2.05 -28.18
N SER A 28 20.71 1.35 -29.13
CA SER A 28 20.51 -0.09 -29.31
C SER A 28 21.51 -0.86 -28.44
N LEU A 29 21.01 -1.54 -27.41
CA LEU A 29 21.80 -2.31 -26.44
C LEU A 29 21.53 -3.80 -26.61
N SER A 30 22.58 -4.63 -26.56
CA SER A 30 22.47 -6.09 -26.56
C SER A 30 23.08 -6.66 -25.28
N PHE A 31 22.37 -7.62 -24.67
CA PHE A 31 22.76 -8.23 -23.41
C PHE A 31 23.23 -9.68 -23.63
N CYS A 32 24.03 -10.22 -22.71
CA CYS A 32 24.52 -11.60 -22.82
C CYS A 32 23.43 -12.68 -22.77
N ASP A 33 22.19 -12.34 -22.37
CA ASP A 33 21.05 -13.25 -22.47
C ASP A 33 20.46 -13.33 -23.89
N GLY A 34 21.14 -12.73 -24.87
CA GLY A 34 20.73 -12.72 -26.28
C GLY A 34 19.63 -11.72 -26.59
N THR A 35 19.14 -10.94 -25.60
CA THR A 35 18.11 -9.93 -25.83
C THR A 35 18.72 -8.61 -26.30
N SER A 36 18.05 -7.93 -27.23
CA SER A 36 18.46 -6.63 -27.74
C SER A 36 17.31 -5.62 -27.65
N TRP A 37 17.61 -4.40 -27.21
CA TRP A 37 16.63 -3.39 -26.84
C TRP A 37 17.05 -1.99 -27.31
N SER A 38 16.09 -1.17 -27.72
CA SER A 38 16.28 0.23 -28.07
C SER A 38 15.73 1.13 -26.98
N PHE A 39 16.63 1.81 -26.27
CA PHE A 39 16.30 2.79 -25.24
C PHE A 39 16.25 4.17 -25.84
N ASN A 40 15.26 4.96 -25.46
CA ASN A 40 15.29 6.39 -25.74
C ASN A 40 16.40 7.06 -24.90
N ALA A 41 17.24 7.89 -25.51
CA ALA A 41 18.37 8.53 -24.86
C ALA A 41 17.94 9.54 -23.79
N ALA A 42 16.84 10.27 -24.04
CA ALA A 42 16.28 11.20 -23.07
C ALA A 42 15.84 10.47 -21.79
N PHE A 43 15.25 9.28 -21.92
CA PHE A 43 14.93 8.45 -20.76
C PHE A 43 16.18 8.06 -19.95
N LEU A 44 17.26 7.66 -20.63
CA LEU A 44 18.50 7.27 -19.95
C LEU A 44 19.16 8.44 -19.23
N LEU A 45 19.23 9.61 -19.87
CA LEU A 45 19.72 10.85 -19.24
C LEU A 45 18.86 11.22 -18.03
N ASP A 46 17.53 11.21 -18.23
CA ASP A 46 16.56 11.50 -17.20
C ASP A 46 16.73 10.55 -16.00
N ALA A 47 17.10 9.29 -16.24
CA ALA A 47 17.33 8.25 -15.24
C ALA A 47 18.65 8.35 -14.45
N LEU A 48 19.61 9.20 -14.84
CA LEU A 48 20.94 9.24 -14.22
C LEU A 48 20.96 9.82 -12.80
N PRO A 49 21.59 9.17 -11.80
CA PRO A 49 21.69 9.73 -10.46
C PRO A 49 22.39 11.09 -10.38
N VAL A 50 23.37 11.37 -11.25
CA VAL A 50 24.09 12.67 -11.29
C VAL A 50 23.18 13.85 -11.64
N GLN A 51 22.04 13.60 -12.28
CA GLN A 51 21.02 14.61 -12.59
C GLN A 51 20.07 14.87 -11.40
N GLN A 52 20.33 14.30 -10.23
CA GLN A 52 19.60 14.62 -9.00
C GLN A 52 20.07 15.98 -8.49
N ALA A 53 19.12 16.88 -8.23
CA ALA A 53 19.39 18.06 -7.44
C ALA A 53 19.89 17.64 -6.04
N LYS A 54 20.46 18.58 -5.27
CA LYS A 54 20.93 18.29 -3.90
C LYS A 54 19.80 17.81 -2.99
N ASP A 55 18.55 18.16 -3.29
CA ASP A 55 17.39 17.50 -2.71
C ASP A 55 17.11 16.23 -3.50
N ASN A 56 16.84 15.12 -2.80
CA ASN A 56 16.46 13.83 -3.40
C ASN A 56 15.13 13.87 -4.20
N PHE A 57 14.68 15.07 -4.57
CA PHE A 57 13.46 15.38 -5.28
C PHE A 57 13.81 16.16 -6.55
N ARG A 58 13.04 15.95 -7.62
CA ARG A 58 12.93 16.95 -8.69
C ARG A 58 12.01 18.10 -8.29
N LYS A 59 12.10 18.58 -7.03
CA LYS A 59 11.25 19.65 -6.51
C LYS A 59 11.82 21.04 -6.79
N CYS A 60 13.06 21.13 -7.26
CA CYS A 60 13.54 22.38 -7.83
C CYS A 60 12.89 22.60 -9.20
N ASP A 61 12.00 23.59 -9.27
CA ASP A 61 11.46 24.19 -10.50
C ASP A 61 12.55 24.67 -11.49
N SER A 62 13.83 24.62 -11.11
CA SER A 62 14.94 25.30 -11.78
C SER A 62 15.97 24.41 -12.47
N GLY A 63 15.79 23.09 -12.64
CA GLY A 63 16.84 22.31 -13.32
C GLY A 63 16.50 20.96 -13.96
N GLY A 64 15.62 20.15 -13.37
CA GLY A 64 15.50 18.74 -13.81
C GLY A 64 14.78 18.53 -15.15
N PHE A 65 13.80 19.37 -15.49
CA PHE A 65 13.00 19.24 -16.72
C PHE A 65 13.51 20.08 -17.89
N ASP A 66 14.38 21.07 -17.64
CA ASP A 66 14.89 21.94 -18.70
C ASP A 66 15.90 21.22 -19.61
N LEU A 67 16.60 20.21 -19.12
CA LEU A 67 17.58 19.45 -19.91
C LEU A 67 16.96 18.68 -21.09
N LEU A 68 15.74 18.17 -20.91
CA LEU A 68 14.97 17.52 -21.98
C LEU A 68 14.30 18.54 -22.91
N ARG A 69 14.19 19.80 -22.47
CA ARG A 69 13.61 20.91 -23.25
C ARG A 69 14.66 21.67 -24.05
N HIS A 70 15.94 21.51 -23.76
CA HIS A 70 17.01 22.06 -24.59
C HIS A 70 17.15 21.25 -25.89
N PRO A 71 16.73 21.80 -27.05
CA PRO A 71 16.79 21.07 -28.32
C PRO A 71 18.23 20.71 -28.75
N SER A 72 19.22 21.35 -28.12
CA SER A 72 20.66 21.16 -28.40
C SER A 72 21.31 20.05 -27.56
N THR A 73 20.61 19.49 -26.56
CA THR A 73 21.11 18.34 -25.80
C THR A 73 21.22 17.14 -26.74
N ARG A 74 22.37 16.46 -26.72
CA ARG A 74 22.67 15.35 -27.65
C ARG A 74 23.61 14.35 -27.00
N VAL A 75 23.39 13.06 -27.27
CA VAL A 75 24.32 11.99 -26.89
C VAL A 75 25.52 12.07 -27.82
N LEU A 76 26.71 12.16 -27.23
CA LEU A 76 27.97 12.17 -27.96
C LEU A 76 28.49 10.76 -28.17
N SER A 77 28.40 9.92 -27.14
CA SER A 77 28.82 8.53 -27.24
C SER A 77 28.13 7.66 -26.18
N ALA A 78 28.00 6.36 -26.49
CA ALA A 78 27.51 5.36 -25.57
C ALA A 78 28.31 4.07 -25.81
N LYS A 79 29.15 3.68 -24.84
CA LYS A 79 30.08 2.54 -24.97
C LYS A 79 30.03 1.67 -23.72
N SER A 80 30.15 0.37 -23.88
CA SER A 80 30.28 -0.53 -22.74
C SER A 80 31.68 -0.42 -22.17
N THR A 81 31.80 -0.59 -20.86
CA THR A 81 33.08 -0.90 -20.24
C THR A 81 33.66 -2.18 -20.83
N THR A 82 34.97 -2.38 -20.66
CA THR A 82 35.68 -3.59 -21.10
C THR A 82 35.05 -4.87 -20.52
N GLU A 83 34.54 -4.78 -19.29
CA GLU A 83 33.90 -5.88 -18.58
C GLU A 83 32.41 -6.06 -18.97
N GLY A 84 31.82 -5.08 -19.67
CA GLY A 84 30.39 -5.09 -20.00
C GLY A 84 29.48 -4.88 -18.79
N ASP A 85 30.02 -4.56 -17.62
CA ASP A 85 29.26 -4.35 -16.40
C ASP A 85 28.54 -2.99 -16.39
N ARG A 86 28.97 -2.04 -17.22
CA ARG A 86 28.39 -0.68 -17.29
C ARG A 86 28.36 -0.12 -18.71
N LEU A 87 27.45 0.82 -18.93
CA LEU A 87 27.40 1.71 -20.09
C LEU A 87 28.01 3.07 -19.69
N LEU A 88 29.12 3.43 -20.34
CA LEU A 88 29.66 4.79 -20.34
C LEU A 88 28.82 5.62 -21.32
N PHE A 89 28.12 6.61 -20.79
CA PHE A 89 27.17 7.45 -21.50
C PHE A 89 27.67 8.90 -21.46
N GLU A 90 27.98 9.45 -22.63
CA GLU A 90 28.49 10.80 -22.82
C GLU A 90 27.47 11.64 -23.57
N TRP A 91 27.20 12.85 -23.08
CA TRP A 91 26.29 13.79 -23.71
C TRP A 91 26.82 15.22 -23.60
N SER A 92 26.34 16.10 -24.46
CA SER A 92 26.61 17.53 -24.34
C SER A 92 25.34 18.30 -24.04
N GLU A 93 25.45 19.30 -23.17
CA GLU A 93 24.40 20.28 -22.87
C GLU A 93 24.90 21.69 -23.22
N PRO A 94 24.05 22.59 -23.74
CA PRO A 94 24.44 23.97 -24.00
C PRO A 94 24.74 24.72 -22.69
N THR A 95 25.86 25.45 -22.63
CA THR A 95 26.23 26.27 -21.47
C THR A 95 25.62 27.66 -21.59
N GLY A 96 24.45 27.89 -20.99
CA GLY A 96 23.88 29.23 -20.87
C GLY A 96 22.35 29.23 -20.79
N LYS A 97 21.79 30.18 -20.02
CA LYS A 97 20.33 30.35 -19.86
C LYS A 97 19.62 30.93 -21.09
N GLY A 98 20.27 30.98 -22.26
CA GLY A 98 19.76 31.62 -23.47
C GLY A 98 19.83 30.69 -24.68
N THR A 99 18.85 30.81 -25.58
CA THR A 99 18.68 30.01 -26.82
C THR A 99 19.78 30.19 -27.88
N GLY A 100 20.88 30.88 -27.56
CA GLY A 100 21.94 31.24 -28.50
C GLY A 100 23.36 30.93 -28.03
N SER A 101 23.57 30.23 -26.91
CA SER A 101 24.93 29.80 -26.54
C SER A 101 25.40 28.69 -27.47
N THR A 102 26.57 28.89 -28.08
CA THR A 102 27.25 27.89 -28.93
C THR A 102 28.21 27.01 -28.13
N GLU A 103 28.52 27.39 -26.89
CA GLU A 103 29.34 26.60 -26.00
C GLU A 103 28.51 25.43 -25.45
N ALA A 104 29.08 24.23 -25.47
CA ALA A 104 28.46 23.03 -24.94
C ALA A 104 29.41 22.37 -23.95
N GLN A 105 28.90 22.05 -22.76
CA GLN A 105 29.62 21.28 -21.77
C GLN A 105 29.38 19.80 -22.01
N CYS A 106 30.46 19.03 -22.01
CA CYS A 106 30.41 17.57 -22.10
C CYS A 106 30.29 16.98 -20.70
N PHE A 107 29.42 15.99 -20.56
CA PHE A 107 29.19 15.24 -19.34
C PHE A 107 29.32 13.76 -19.62
N THR A 108 29.72 13.01 -18.59
CA THR A 108 29.85 11.56 -18.65
C THR A 108 29.22 10.93 -17.43
N ALA A 109 28.51 9.82 -17.62
CA ALA A 109 27.99 9.00 -16.56
C ALA A 109 28.19 7.52 -16.86
N SER A 110 28.12 6.70 -15.81
CA SER A 110 28.23 5.26 -15.92
C SER A 110 26.96 4.59 -15.40
N ILE A 111 26.27 3.83 -16.26
CA ILE A 111 25.01 3.16 -15.95
C ILE A 111 25.25 1.66 -15.79
N PRO A 112 24.91 1.04 -14.65
CA PRO A 112 25.02 -0.41 -14.49
C PRO A 112 24.21 -1.18 -15.55
N SER A 113 24.83 -2.15 -16.21
CA SER A 113 24.17 -2.95 -17.24
C SER A 113 23.03 -3.81 -16.67
N CYS A 114 23.18 -4.24 -15.42
CA CYS A 114 22.14 -4.96 -14.68
C CYS A 114 20.88 -4.10 -14.47
N TRP A 115 21.04 -2.80 -14.18
CA TRP A 115 19.94 -1.86 -14.07
C TRP A 115 19.26 -1.64 -15.42
N LEU A 116 20.03 -1.38 -16.48
CA LEU A 116 19.51 -1.23 -17.84
C LEU A 116 18.68 -2.45 -18.26
N ARG A 117 19.21 -3.65 -18.03
CA ARG A 117 18.52 -4.90 -18.37
C ARG A 117 17.20 -5.06 -17.61
N ALA A 118 17.19 -4.72 -16.32
CA ALA A 118 16.00 -4.79 -15.48
C ALA A 118 14.89 -3.82 -15.92
N GLN A 119 15.25 -2.68 -16.52
CA GLN A 119 14.31 -1.68 -17.03
C GLN A 119 13.85 -1.91 -18.48
N ALA A 120 14.57 -2.76 -19.23
CA ALA A 120 14.43 -2.87 -20.68
C ALA A 120 13.01 -3.21 -21.13
N ALA A 121 12.35 -4.19 -20.51
CA ALA A 121 10.99 -4.57 -20.89
C ALA A 121 9.98 -3.43 -20.72
N ALA A 122 10.14 -2.61 -19.68
CA ALA A 122 9.21 -1.53 -19.36
C ALA A 122 9.43 -0.25 -20.20
N PHE A 123 10.70 0.06 -20.51
CA PHE A 123 11.07 1.38 -21.04
C PHE A 123 11.80 1.36 -22.39
N ALA A 124 12.08 0.17 -22.95
CA ALA A 124 12.76 0.02 -24.22
C ALA A 124 11.91 -0.75 -25.25
N SER A 125 12.19 -0.49 -26.53
CA SER A 125 11.60 -1.22 -27.65
C SER A 125 12.40 -2.49 -27.93
N PRO A 126 11.76 -3.67 -28.02
CA PRO A 126 12.49 -4.91 -28.30
C PRO A 126 13.00 -4.91 -29.76
N LEU A 127 14.27 -5.24 -29.95
CA LEU A 127 14.92 -5.25 -31.27
C LEU A 127 15.00 -6.65 -31.89
N ASN A 128 14.84 -7.71 -31.09
CA ASN A 128 14.89 -9.09 -31.57
C ASN A 128 13.80 -9.97 -30.93
N GLU A 129 13.69 -11.23 -31.39
CA GLU A 129 12.69 -12.17 -30.88
C GLU A 129 12.89 -12.51 -29.40
N GLY A 130 14.13 -12.66 -28.94
CA GLY A 130 14.42 -12.87 -27.53
C GLY A 130 13.92 -11.74 -26.65
N ALA A 131 14.11 -10.48 -27.06
CA ALA A 131 13.58 -9.31 -26.37
C ALA A 131 12.06 -9.21 -26.45
N ARG A 132 11.44 -9.58 -27.58
CA ARG A 132 9.97 -9.65 -27.69
C ARG A 132 9.39 -10.72 -26.80
N ALA A 133 10.00 -11.90 -26.74
CA ALA A 133 9.60 -12.99 -25.85
C ALA A 133 9.84 -12.64 -24.38
N ALA A 134 10.95 -11.99 -24.04
CA ALA A 134 11.20 -11.50 -22.69
C ALA A 134 10.19 -10.40 -22.30
N ARG A 135 9.91 -9.46 -23.22
CA ARG A 135 8.86 -8.46 -23.02
C ARG A 135 7.52 -9.14 -22.86
N ALA A 136 7.15 -10.11 -23.70
CA ALA A 136 5.90 -10.85 -23.60
C ALA A 136 5.85 -11.77 -22.39
N ALA A 137 6.95 -12.25 -21.83
CA ALA A 137 6.96 -12.97 -20.56
C ALA A 137 6.71 -12.00 -19.40
N ASP A 138 7.34 -10.81 -19.45
CA ASP A 138 7.09 -9.71 -18.52
C ASP A 138 5.73 -9.04 -18.76
N PHE A 139 5.17 -9.13 -19.98
CA PHE A 139 3.91 -8.51 -20.40
C PHE A 139 2.73 -9.49 -20.41
N ASP A 140 2.87 -10.80 -20.55
CA ASP A 140 1.76 -11.74 -20.36
C ASP A 140 1.40 -11.80 -18.88
N SER A 141 2.35 -11.45 -17.99
CA SER A 141 2.05 -11.07 -16.61
C SER A 141 1.34 -9.71 -16.46
N VAL A 142 1.26 -8.87 -17.50
CA VAL A 142 0.77 -7.47 -17.43
C VAL A 142 -0.45 -7.18 -18.33
N GLN A 143 -0.53 -7.77 -19.52
CA GLN A 143 -1.48 -7.47 -20.60
C GLN A 143 -2.81 -8.19 -20.39
N LYS A 144 -2.81 -9.36 -19.73
CA LYS A 144 -4.02 -9.96 -19.18
C LYS A 144 -4.70 -9.08 -18.12
N LEU A 145 -4.07 -7.99 -17.66
CA LEU A 145 -4.55 -7.13 -16.58
C LEU A 145 -4.86 -5.68 -17.00
N THR A 146 -4.61 -5.27 -18.25
CA THR A 146 -4.71 -3.86 -18.69
C THR A 146 -5.91 -3.51 -19.57
N GLU A 147 -6.84 -4.43 -19.84
CA GLU A 147 -8.06 -4.13 -20.61
C GLU A 147 -9.14 -3.36 -19.82
N GLY A 148 -8.93 -3.09 -18.52
CA GLY A 148 -9.78 -2.21 -17.69
C GLY A 148 -9.08 -0.90 -17.32
N GLY A 149 -9.55 0.23 -17.86
CA GLY A 149 -8.87 1.52 -17.78
C GLY A 149 -8.74 2.16 -16.38
N ARG A 150 -7.61 2.89 -16.25
CA ARG A 150 -7.33 4.08 -15.40
C ARG A 150 -7.08 3.88 -13.90
N GLY A 151 -5.79 4.02 -13.58
CA GLY A 151 -5.24 4.35 -12.26
C GLY A 151 -3.84 3.77 -12.12
N ALA A 152 -2.90 4.49 -11.51
CA ALA A 152 -1.53 3.99 -11.23
C ALA A 152 -1.51 2.71 -10.35
N TRP A 153 -2.67 2.29 -9.86
CA TRP A 153 -2.95 1.03 -9.20
C TRP A 153 -3.29 -0.14 -10.12
N GLY A 154 -3.93 0.09 -11.28
CA GLY A 154 -4.11 -0.97 -12.29
C GLY A 154 -2.76 -1.48 -12.79
N LEU A 155 -1.79 -0.57 -12.96
CA LEU A 155 -0.42 -0.94 -13.35
C LEU A 155 0.44 -1.46 -12.19
N ALA A 156 0.10 -1.19 -10.93
CA ALA A 156 0.91 -1.59 -9.76
C ALA A 156 0.37 -2.83 -9.03
N GLU A 157 -0.93 -3.12 -9.10
CA GLU A 157 -1.44 -4.47 -8.88
C GLU A 157 -0.97 -5.39 -10.02
N ALA A 158 -0.89 -4.91 -11.27
CA ALA A 158 -0.40 -5.69 -12.41
C ALA A 158 1.14 -5.82 -12.54
N ARG A 159 1.93 -4.82 -12.17
CA ARG A 159 3.41 -4.86 -12.24
C ARG A 159 4.11 -4.90 -10.89
N GLY A 160 3.47 -4.35 -9.86
CA GLY A 160 4.03 -4.24 -8.53
C GLY A 160 3.86 -5.56 -7.80
N LEU A 161 2.64 -5.95 -7.45
CA LEU A 161 2.46 -6.97 -6.44
C LEU A 161 2.83 -8.40 -6.84
N GLY A 162 3.04 -8.77 -8.11
CA GLY A 162 3.37 -10.17 -8.45
C GLY A 162 2.32 -11.21 -7.97
N VAL A 163 1.19 -10.73 -7.46
CA VAL A 163 0.10 -11.51 -6.91
C VAL A 163 -0.53 -12.24 -8.07
N LYS A 164 -0.63 -13.57 -7.95
CA LYS A 164 -1.19 -14.49 -8.94
C LYS A 164 -2.71 -14.32 -9.15
N GLY A 165 -3.21 -13.09 -9.07
CA GLY A 165 -4.62 -12.78 -8.88
C GLY A 165 -5.04 -12.91 -7.42
N GLN A 166 -6.18 -12.31 -7.06
CA GLN A 166 -6.82 -12.58 -5.77
C GLN A 166 -7.40 -14.00 -5.83
N ILE A 167 -7.02 -14.86 -4.89
CA ILE A 167 -7.50 -16.25 -4.82
C ILE A 167 -8.55 -16.35 -3.71
N PRO A 168 -9.83 -16.58 -4.05
CA PRO A 168 -10.87 -16.77 -3.03
C PRO A 168 -10.62 -18.05 -2.23
N TRP A 169 -11.02 -18.05 -0.96
CA TRP A 169 -10.99 -19.24 -0.10
C TRP A 169 -12.29 -19.44 0.68
N GLU A 170 -12.62 -20.70 0.93
CA GLU A 170 -13.71 -21.12 1.83
C GLU A 170 -13.14 -21.52 3.20
N GLY A 171 -14.00 -21.70 4.20
CA GLY A 171 -13.60 -22.09 5.55
C GLY A 171 -12.74 -23.36 5.60
N LYS A 172 -13.04 -24.34 4.73
CA LYS A 172 -12.27 -25.60 4.59
C LYS A 172 -10.84 -25.40 4.08
N ASP A 173 -10.57 -24.29 3.41
CA ASP A 173 -9.27 -23.96 2.82
C ASP A 173 -8.47 -22.99 3.69
N PHE A 174 -9.05 -22.48 4.78
CA PHE A 174 -8.43 -21.50 5.66
C PHE A 174 -7.02 -21.90 6.09
N THR A 175 -6.82 -23.13 6.54
CA THR A 175 -5.51 -23.63 7.00
C THR A 175 -4.46 -23.75 5.90
N LYS A 176 -4.88 -23.82 4.62
CA LYS A 176 -3.97 -23.88 3.47
C LYS A 176 -3.46 -22.50 3.05
N VAL A 177 -4.25 -21.47 3.31
CA VAL A 177 -3.95 -20.07 2.93
C VAL A 177 -3.48 -19.22 4.11
N CYS A 178 -3.66 -19.72 5.33
CA CYS A 178 -3.24 -19.09 6.57
C CYS A 178 -1.72 -19.21 6.76
N GLU A 179 -0.98 -18.28 6.16
CA GLU A 179 0.45 -18.16 6.40
C GLU A 179 0.75 -17.35 7.67
N VAL A 180 1.80 -17.76 8.37
CA VAL A 180 2.32 -17.12 9.58
C VAL A 180 3.72 -16.63 9.29
N PHE A 181 3.98 -15.36 9.55
CA PHE A 181 5.27 -14.71 9.38
C PHE A 181 5.84 -14.34 10.73
N GLN A 182 7.16 -14.35 10.87
CA GLN A 182 7.84 -13.85 12.06
C GLN A 182 8.22 -12.39 11.86
N VAL A 183 8.03 -11.56 12.89
CA VAL A 183 8.36 -10.13 12.85
C VAL A 183 9.80 -9.90 12.42
N ASP A 184 10.75 -10.56 13.06
CA ASP A 184 12.17 -10.34 12.78
C ASP A 184 12.52 -10.71 11.33
N ASP A 185 11.99 -11.82 10.82
CA ASP A 185 12.24 -12.26 9.44
C ASP A 185 11.70 -11.25 8.41
N ILE A 186 10.48 -10.72 8.59
CA ILE A 186 9.96 -9.70 7.65
C ILE A 186 10.70 -8.36 7.76
N LEU A 187 11.25 -8.03 8.94
CA LEU A 187 11.97 -6.78 9.15
C LEU A 187 13.39 -6.83 8.59
N GLU A 188 14.03 -7.99 8.59
CA GLU A 188 15.41 -8.19 8.15
C GLU A 188 15.52 -8.70 6.71
N ASN A 189 14.51 -9.42 6.22
CA ASN A 189 14.53 -10.07 4.92
C ASN A 189 13.51 -9.45 3.96
N PRO A 190 13.96 -8.63 2.97
CA PRO A 190 13.07 -8.03 1.98
C PRO A 190 12.22 -9.04 1.21
N SER A 191 12.69 -10.28 1.03
CA SER A 191 11.90 -11.31 0.33
C SER A 191 10.71 -11.79 1.15
N GLN A 192 10.86 -11.86 2.47
CA GLN A 192 9.78 -12.26 3.38
C GLN A 192 8.80 -11.12 3.59
N HIS A 193 9.28 -9.88 3.64
CA HIS A 193 8.41 -8.71 3.61
C HIS A 193 7.55 -8.66 2.34
N ILE A 194 8.16 -8.88 1.17
CA ILE A 194 7.43 -8.97 -0.11
C ILE A 194 6.37 -10.07 -0.02
N ARG A 195 6.77 -11.29 0.39
CA ARG A 195 5.84 -12.43 0.50
C ARG A 195 4.70 -12.14 1.47
N PHE A 196 4.96 -11.51 2.61
CA PHE A 196 3.94 -11.12 3.58
C PHE A 196 2.85 -10.23 2.95
N LEU A 197 3.26 -9.17 2.24
CA LEU A 197 2.33 -8.27 1.56
C LEU A 197 1.64 -8.94 0.35
N GLU A 198 2.34 -9.80 -0.38
CA GLU A 198 1.77 -10.61 -1.46
C GLU A 198 0.70 -11.59 -0.94
N THR A 199 0.95 -12.24 0.19
CA THR A 199 -0.01 -13.16 0.84
C THR A 199 -1.28 -12.41 1.23
N ILE A 200 -1.17 -11.21 1.81
CA ILE A 200 -2.35 -10.39 2.15
C ILE A 200 -3.10 -9.93 0.90
N ALA A 201 -2.41 -9.53 -0.16
CA ALA A 201 -3.05 -9.16 -1.42
C ALA A 201 -3.71 -10.36 -2.12
N THR A 202 -3.09 -11.54 -2.06
CA THR A 202 -3.54 -12.78 -2.69
C THR A 202 -4.73 -13.40 -1.96
N TYR A 203 -4.65 -13.55 -0.64
CA TYR A 203 -5.62 -14.28 0.19
C TYR A 203 -6.43 -13.37 1.11
N GLY A 204 -6.13 -12.08 1.18
CA GLY A 204 -6.85 -11.11 2.00
C GLY A 204 -6.34 -10.99 3.44
N PHE A 205 -5.45 -11.87 3.91
CA PHE A 205 -4.89 -11.79 5.26
C PHE A 205 -3.56 -12.55 5.41
N ALA A 206 -2.85 -12.29 6.50
CA ALA A 206 -1.72 -13.06 7.02
C ALA A 206 -1.63 -12.89 8.54
N TRP A 207 -0.98 -13.85 9.21
CA TRP A 207 -0.61 -13.70 10.61
C TRP A 207 0.83 -13.21 10.73
N LEU A 208 1.07 -12.39 11.74
CA LEU A 208 2.38 -11.92 12.12
C LEU A 208 2.64 -12.27 13.59
N ASP A 209 3.62 -13.11 13.84
CA ASP A 209 3.98 -13.66 15.14
C ASP A 209 5.16 -12.94 15.78
N GLU A 210 5.31 -13.15 17.09
CA GLU A 210 6.45 -12.67 17.88
C GLU A 210 6.54 -11.14 17.96
N ILE A 211 5.41 -10.43 17.92
CA ILE A 211 5.37 -9.04 18.36
C ILE A 211 5.52 -9.04 19.89
N PRO A 212 6.56 -8.41 20.46
CA PRO A 212 6.76 -8.41 21.90
C PRO A 212 5.51 -7.89 22.64
N PRO A 213 4.95 -8.63 23.60
CA PRO A 213 3.86 -8.12 24.40
C PRO A 213 4.39 -6.99 25.32
N PRO A 214 3.52 -6.06 25.72
CA PRO A 214 3.90 -5.05 26.71
C PRO A 214 4.29 -5.71 28.05
N PRO A 215 5.13 -5.05 28.86
CA PRO A 215 5.42 -5.46 30.23
C PRO A 215 4.13 -5.73 31.02
N ALA A 216 4.18 -6.65 31.99
CA ALA A 216 2.99 -7.11 32.68
C ALA A 216 2.26 -5.97 33.43
N GLU A 217 3.03 -5.04 33.96
CA GLU A 217 2.60 -3.81 34.64
C GLU A 217 1.89 -2.80 33.74
N ASP A 218 2.12 -2.88 32.43
CA ASP A 218 1.55 -1.97 31.43
C ASP A 218 0.33 -2.59 30.73
N ARG A 219 0.03 -3.87 31.01
CA ARG A 219 -1.14 -4.59 30.49
C ARG A 219 -2.42 -3.95 31.02
N GLY A 220 -2.98 -3.02 30.25
CA GLY A 220 -4.20 -2.27 30.58
C GLY A 220 -4.04 -0.75 30.50
N ARG A 221 -2.80 -0.24 30.46
CA ARG A 221 -2.54 1.19 30.34
C ARG A 221 -2.57 1.61 28.87
N GLU A 222 -3.47 2.53 28.56
CA GLU A 222 -3.58 3.08 27.22
C GLU A 222 -2.33 3.90 26.85
N GLY A 223 -1.72 3.64 25.69
CA GLY A 223 -0.49 4.30 25.23
C GLY A 223 0.80 3.54 25.50
N GLU A 224 0.77 2.47 26.30
CA GLU A 224 1.92 1.59 26.54
C GLU A 224 1.73 0.23 25.85
N VAL A 225 0.48 -0.26 25.73
CA VAL A 225 0.16 -1.56 25.12
C VAL A 225 0.34 -1.64 23.60
N ASP A 226 0.43 -0.50 22.92
CA ASP A 226 0.49 -0.35 21.47
C ASP A 226 1.90 -0.08 20.92
N VAL A 227 2.85 0.31 21.78
CA VAL A 227 4.17 0.82 21.37
C VAL A 227 4.93 -0.15 20.46
N GLU A 228 5.04 -1.42 20.85
CA GLU A 228 5.80 -2.42 20.09
C GLU A 228 5.13 -2.74 18.75
N MET A 229 3.81 -2.88 18.73
CA MET A 229 3.05 -3.04 17.49
C MET A 229 3.26 -1.84 16.56
N MET A 230 3.19 -0.62 17.06
CA MET A 230 3.33 0.59 16.24
C MET A 230 4.75 0.76 15.68
N LYS A 231 5.79 0.31 16.40
CA LYS A 231 7.16 0.20 15.85
C LYS A 231 7.21 -0.76 14.68
N VAL A 232 6.60 -1.95 14.82
CA VAL A 232 6.50 -2.93 13.72
C VAL A 232 5.74 -2.36 12.54
N VAL A 233 4.54 -1.80 12.73
CA VAL A 233 3.74 -1.15 11.68
C VAL A 233 4.56 -0.10 10.94
N LYS A 234 5.26 0.77 11.68
CA LYS A 234 6.11 1.82 11.11
C LYS A 234 7.22 1.26 10.23
N ARG A 235 7.85 0.15 10.62
CA ARG A 235 8.93 -0.48 9.85
C ARG A 235 8.44 -1.30 8.66
N VAL A 236 7.27 -1.94 8.77
CA VAL A 236 6.68 -2.74 7.69
C VAL A 236 6.02 -1.83 6.64
N VAL A 237 5.05 -1.00 7.04
CA VAL A 237 4.21 -0.24 6.10
C VAL A 237 4.29 1.29 6.25
N GLY A 238 5.12 1.79 7.15
CA GLY A 238 5.23 3.21 7.46
C GLY A 238 4.13 3.68 8.42
N ARG A 239 3.82 4.98 8.39
CA ARG A 239 2.88 5.59 9.33
C ARG A 239 1.47 4.99 9.18
N ALA A 240 0.83 4.65 10.31
CA ALA A 240 -0.59 4.33 10.35
C ALA A 240 -1.43 5.54 9.92
N TRP A 241 -2.60 5.25 9.35
CA TRP A 241 -3.55 6.28 8.96
C TRP A 241 -4.19 6.86 10.23
N PRO A 242 -4.02 8.17 10.49
CA PRO A 242 -4.64 8.80 11.65
C PRO A 242 -6.16 8.76 11.45
N HIS A 243 -6.86 8.15 12.40
CA HIS A 243 -8.32 8.13 12.31
C HIS A 243 -8.85 9.55 12.58
N PRO A 244 -9.72 10.10 11.73
CA PRO A 244 -10.16 11.49 11.86
C PRO A 244 -10.88 11.78 13.19
N SER A 245 -11.44 10.74 13.82
CA SER A 245 -12.07 10.84 15.14
C SER A 245 -11.17 10.58 16.34
N ARG A 246 -9.94 10.08 16.13
CA ARG A 246 -9.08 9.63 17.23
C ARG A 246 -7.86 10.52 17.23
N GLY A 247 -7.49 11.04 18.39
CA GLY A 247 -6.23 11.79 18.54
C GLY A 247 -4.97 10.96 18.25
N LYS A 248 -5.13 9.63 18.08
CA LYS A 248 -4.07 8.66 17.82
C LYS A 248 -4.31 7.95 16.48
N ASP A 249 -3.24 7.36 15.92
CA ASP A 249 -3.25 6.58 14.68
C ASP A 249 -3.55 5.08 14.88
N HIS A 250 -3.92 4.72 16.11
CA HIS A 250 -4.29 3.37 16.54
C HIS A 250 -5.39 3.47 17.61
N TRP A 251 -5.91 2.32 18.06
CA TRP A 251 -6.89 2.20 19.12
C TRP A 251 -6.68 0.91 19.92
N ALA A 252 -7.18 0.88 21.15
CA ALA A 252 -7.18 -0.33 21.96
C ALA A 252 -8.62 -0.72 22.32
N LEU A 253 -8.89 -2.03 22.33
CA LEU A 253 -10.17 -2.64 22.68
C LEU A 253 -9.97 -3.52 23.91
N TYR A 254 -10.60 -3.15 25.02
CA TYR A 254 -10.49 -3.89 26.28
C TYR A 254 -11.78 -4.66 26.55
N SER A 255 -11.69 -5.98 26.71
CA SER A 255 -12.85 -6.82 27.06
C SER A 255 -13.05 -6.98 28.55
N HIS A 256 -12.13 -6.48 29.37
CA HIS A 256 -12.16 -6.59 30.82
C HIS A 256 -12.52 -5.23 31.42
N LYS A 257 -13.35 -5.27 32.46
CA LYS A 257 -13.69 -4.09 33.26
C LYS A 257 -12.63 -3.97 34.34
N ASP A 258 -11.43 -3.49 33.99
CA ASP A 258 -10.51 -3.04 35.02
C ASP A 258 -10.95 -1.66 35.51
N PRO A 259 -11.28 -1.47 36.80
CA PRO A 259 -11.66 -0.18 37.35
C PRO A 259 -10.55 0.87 37.29
N THR A 260 -9.29 0.47 37.06
CA THR A 260 -8.14 1.37 36.90
C THR A 260 -7.93 1.84 35.46
N VAL A 261 -8.45 1.09 34.49
CA VAL A 261 -8.43 1.46 33.07
C VAL A 261 -9.64 2.34 32.83
N SER A 262 -9.37 3.64 32.76
CA SER A 262 -10.32 4.73 32.55
C SER A 262 -11.60 4.31 31.80
N ALA A 263 -12.76 4.59 32.40
CA ALA A 263 -14.07 4.43 31.76
C ALA A 263 -14.20 5.18 30.40
N VAL A 264 -13.24 6.04 30.06
CA VAL A 264 -13.14 6.74 28.77
C VAL A 264 -12.68 5.82 27.64
N ALA A 265 -11.82 4.82 27.89
CA ALA A 265 -11.22 3.97 26.85
C ALA A 265 -12.21 3.00 26.16
N ASN A 266 -13.38 2.75 26.75
CA ASN A 266 -14.41 1.84 26.22
C ASN A 266 -15.65 2.55 25.66
N GLN A 267 -15.67 3.88 25.54
CA GLN A 267 -16.87 4.61 25.11
C GLN A 267 -17.31 4.29 23.67
N ASP A 268 -16.36 3.94 22.79
CA ASP A 268 -16.64 3.62 21.39
C ASP A 268 -17.13 2.18 21.17
N TYR A 269 -16.90 1.28 22.14
CA TYR A 269 -17.12 -0.16 21.93
C TYR A 269 -17.67 -0.85 23.18
N ASP A 270 -18.95 -1.24 23.12
CA ASP A 270 -19.50 -2.22 24.04
C ASP A 270 -18.93 -3.61 23.70
N THR A 271 -17.87 -4.02 24.40
CA THR A 271 -17.20 -5.30 24.15
C THR A 271 -17.99 -6.53 24.59
N THR A 272 -19.13 -6.33 25.26
CA THR A 272 -20.00 -7.39 25.78
C THR A 272 -21.03 -7.88 24.76
N LYS A 273 -21.35 -7.07 23.74
CA LYS A 273 -22.28 -7.44 22.67
C LYS A 273 -21.56 -8.14 21.52
N PRO A 274 -22.21 -9.05 20.78
CA PRO A 274 -21.68 -9.46 19.49
C PRO A 274 -21.60 -8.27 18.54
N LEU A 275 -20.63 -8.32 17.64
CA LEU A 275 -20.57 -7.42 16.50
C LEU A 275 -21.17 -8.16 15.30
N ALA A 276 -21.82 -7.46 14.37
CA ALA A 276 -22.19 -8.08 13.10
C ALA A 276 -20.93 -8.26 12.23
N LEU A 277 -20.98 -9.19 11.27
CA LEU A 277 -19.97 -9.26 10.21
C LEU A 277 -19.88 -7.91 9.50
N HIS A 278 -18.68 -7.37 9.37
CA HIS A 278 -18.48 -6.08 8.72
C HIS A 278 -17.07 -5.91 8.16
N THR A 279 -16.95 -4.96 7.24
CA THR A 279 -15.72 -4.23 6.90
C THR A 279 -15.71 -2.93 7.69
N ASP A 280 -14.62 -2.64 8.38
CA ASP A 280 -14.57 -1.46 9.23
C ASP A 280 -14.42 -0.20 8.39
N GLN A 281 -14.79 0.97 8.91
CA GLN A 281 -14.55 2.27 8.23
C GLN A 281 -15.13 2.38 6.80
N CYS A 282 -16.25 1.71 6.51
CA CYS A 282 -16.94 1.76 5.20
C CYS A 282 -17.42 3.15 4.77
N THR A 283 -17.39 4.14 5.66
CA THR A 283 -17.78 5.54 5.39
C THR A 283 -16.62 6.39 4.85
N TYR A 284 -15.40 5.85 4.81
CA TYR A 284 -14.21 6.53 4.29
C TYR A 284 -13.84 5.99 2.92
N GLU A 285 -13.33 6.87 2.05
CA GLU A 285 -12.86 6.49 0.73
C GLU A 285 -11.59 5.62 0.82
N ASN A 286 -10.55 6.12 1.51
CA ASN A 286 -9.18 5.60 1.36
C ASN A 286 -8.44 5.23 2.66
N GLY A 287 -9.09 5.29 3.84
CA GLY A 287 -8.41 5.19 5.15
C GLY A 287 -8.09 3.80 5.69
N ASN A 288 -8.61 2.72 5.09
CA ASN A 288 -8.82 1.45 5.79
C ASN A 288 -8.52 0.21 4.92
N TYR A 289 -7.46 0.26 4.11
CA TYR A 289 -7.12 -0.88 3.25
C TYR A 289 -6.50 -2.02 4.05
N LEU A 290 -5.34 -1.76 4.66
CA LEU A 290 -4.67 -2.73 5.51
C LEU A 290 -5.07 -2.47 6.96
N MET A 291 -5.67 -3.45 7.62
CA MET A 291 -5.98 -3.35 9.04
C MET A 291 -5.13 -4.34 9.81
N TRP A 292 -4.66 -3.88 10.96
CA TRP A 292 -3.89 -4.65 11.90
C TRP A 292 -4.73 -4.80 13.14
N PHE A 293 -4.93 -6.03 13.60
CA PHE A 293 -5.31 -6.31 14.96
C PHE A 293 -4.13 -7.02 15.61
N PHE A 294 -3.64 -6.52 16.73
CA PHE A 294 -2.60 -7.11 17.57
C PHE A 294 -3.22 -7.52 18.90
N GLN A 295 -2.81 -8.68 19.43
CA GLN A 295 -3.32 -9.25 20.66
C GLN A 295 -2.23 -9.16 21.75
N PRO A 296 -2.03 -8.01 22.41
CA PRO A 296 -1.03 -7.88 23.48
C PRO A 296 -1.36 -8.68 24.74
N PHE A 297 -2.63 -9.03 24.94
CA PHE A 297 -3.06 -9.75 26.14
C PHE A 297 -4.26 -10.66 25.87
N GLY A 298 -4.17 -11.89 26.37
CA GLY A 298 -5.27 -12.85 26.30
C GLY A 298 -5.39 -13.54 24.95
N VAL A 299 -6.51 -14.20 24.72
CA VAL A 299 -6.73 -15.04 23.53
C VAL A 299 -8.07 -14.66 22.90
N THR A 300 -8.11 -14.62 21.57
CA THR A 300 -9.31 -14.41 20.77
C THR A 300 -9.61 -15.65 19.89
N VAL A 301 -10.87 -15.94 19.60
CA VAL A 301 -11.26 -16.79 18.47
C VAL A 301 -11.76 -15.82 17.42
N PRO A 302 -11.02 -15.59 16.32
CA PRO A 302 -11.47 -14.68 15.28
C PRO A 302 -12.61 -15.35 14.51
N HIS A 303 -13.50 -14.53 13.94
CA HIS A 303 -14.46 -15.01 12.96
C HIS A 303 -14.29 -14.15 11.71
N LEU A 304 -13.72 -14.77 10.68
CA LEU A 304 -13.27 -14.15 9.44
C LEU A 304 -13.96 -14.84 8.26
N VAL A 305 -14.36 -14.05 7.28
CA VAL A 305 -15.02 -14.51 6.06
C VAL A 305 -14.32 -13.84 4.87
N ASP A 306 -13.95 -14.63 3.87
CA ASP A 306 -13.45 -14.09 2.61
C ASP A 306 -14.60 -13.50 1.79
N GLY A 307 -14.74 -12.17 1.81
CA GLY A 307 -15.74 -11.48 1.03
C GLY A 307 -15.62 -11.76 -0.48
N LEU A 308 -14.41 -12.07 -0.99
CA LEU A 308 -14.22 -12.44 -2.39
C LEU A 308 -14.88 -13.78 -2.72
N ALA A 309 -14.70 -14.79 -1.87
CA ALA A 309 -15.31 -16.11 -2.08
C ALA A 309 -16.84 -16.02 -2.05
N VAL A 310 -17.39 -15.24 -1.12
CA VAL A 310 -18.83 -15.01 -1.01
C VAL A 310 -19.36 -14.24 -2.23
N VAL A 311 -18.64 -13.22 -2.72
CA VAL A 311 -19.00 -12.51 -3.96
C VAL A 311 -19.01 -13.46 -5.16
N TYR A 312 -18.04 -14.37 -5.28
CA TYR A 312 -18.00 -15.35 -6.36
C TYR A 312 -19.19 -16.32 -6.31
N ASP A 313 -19.54 -16.83 -5.13
CA ASP A 313 -20.70 -17.72 -4.95
C ASP A 313 -22.01 -16.96 -5.21
N PHE A 314 -22.12 -15.72 -4.74
CA PHE A 314 -23.30 -14.89 -4.95
C PHE A 314 -23.51 -14.54 -6.42
N ALA A 315 -22.46 -14.16 -7.14
CA ALA A 315 -22.52 -13.90 -8.57
C ALA A 315 -22.94 -15.13 -9.39
N LYS A 316 -22.54 -16.34 -8.96
CA LYS A 316 -22.92 -17.61 -9.62
C LYS A 316 -24.35 -18.02 -9.30
N THR A 317 -24.76 -17.91 -8.04
CA THR A 317 -26.04 -18.46 -7.56
C THR A 317 -27.20 -17.47 -7.66
N GLN A 318 -26.91 -16.16 -7.60
CA GLN A 318 -27.90 -15.07 -7.58
C GLN A 318 -27.39 -13.87 -8.40
N PRO A 319 -27.17 -14.03 -9.72
CA PRO A 319 -26.54 -13.02 -10.56
C PRO A 319 -27.29 -11.68 -10.60
N GLU A 320 -28.63 -11.69 -10.56
CA GLU A 320 -29.42 -10.45 -10.57
C GLU A 320 -29.26 -9.66 -9.27
N TYR A 321 -29.23 -10.33 -8.11
CA TYR A 321 -28.96 -9.68 -6.83
C TYR A 321 -27.51 -9.20 -6.73
N PHE A 322 -26.56 -9.94 -7.30
CA PHE A 322 -25.19 -9.50 -7.42
C PHE A 322 -25.08 -8.17 -8.19
N LYS A 323 -25.73 -8.05 -9.36
CA LYS A 323 -25.74 -6.79 -10.13
C LYS A 323 -26.32 -5.64 -9.32
N ILE A 324 -27.46 -5.84 -8.66
CA ILE A 324 -28.08 -4.82 -7.81
C ILE A 324 -27.08 -4.29 -6.77
N LEU A 325 -26.39 -5.18 -6.03
CA LEU A 325 -25.42 -4.78 -5.01
C LEU A 325 -24.10 -4.21 -5.56
N ALA A 326 -23.75 -4.52 -6.81
CA ALA A 326 -22.54 -4.07 -7.48
C ALA A 326 -22.70 -2.74 -8.22
N GLU A 327 -23.91 -2.42 -8.67
CA GLU A 327 -24.18 -1.26 -9.53
C GLU A 327 -24.96 -0.17 -8.79
N THR A 328 -25.77 -0.52 -7.80
CA THR A 328 -26.57 0.46 -7.05
C THR A 328 -25.71 1.16 -6.01
N PRO A 329 -25.39 2.47 -6.15
CA PRO A 329 -24.68 3.20 -5.13
C PRO A 329 -25.56 3.37 -3.90
N VAL A 330 -25.01 3.07 -2.73
CA VAL A 330 -25.67 3.36 -1.45
C VAL A 330 -24.83 4.36 -0.68
N ALA A 331 -25.50 5.24 0.06
CA ALA A 331 -24.78 6.05 1.02
C ALA A 331 -24.22 5.12 2.11
N HIS A 332 -22.97 5.34 2.53
CA HIS A 332 -22.41 4.76 3.75
C HIS A 332 -22.09 5.93 4.65
N ALA A 333 -22.88 6.17 5.69
CA ALA A 333 -22.81 7.38 6.50
C ALA A 333 -22.45 7.10 7.96
N SER A 334 -21.71 8.03 8.57
CA SER A 334 -21.46 8.08 10.00
C SER A 334 -21.72 9.50 10.46
N PHE A 335 -22.79 9.68 11.23
CA PHE A 335 -23.11 10.91 11.93
C PHE A 335 -22.27 10.97 13.19
N HIS A 336 -21.54 12.06 13.39
CA HIS A 336 -20.66 12.15 14.54
C HIS A 336 -20.47 13.58 15.05
N THR A 337 -20.28 13.68 16.36
CA THR A 337 -20.10 14.93 17.11
C THR A 337 -18.63 15.19 17.45
N LEU A 338 -17.73 14.74 16.57
CA LEU A 338 -16.30 14.60 16.83
C LEU A 338 -15.50 15.88 16.62
N TYR A 339 -16.11 16.89 16.04
CA TYR A 339 -15.46 18.17 15.83
C TYR A 339 -16.20 19.21 16.63
N SER A 340 -15.48 20.18 17.18
CA SER A 340 -16.08 21.41 17.68
C SER A 340 -16.32 22.37 16.53
N VAL A 341 -17.09 23.44 16.78
CA VAL A 341 -17.38 24.49 15.78
C VAL A 341 -16.11 25.14 15.21
N ASP A 342 -15.01 25.17 15.96
CA ASP A 342 -13.71 25.67 15.52
C ASP A 342 -12.82 24.61 14.84
N GLY A 343 -13.35 23.41 14.58
CA GLY A 343 -12.69 22.36 13.82
C GLY A 343 -11.69 21.49 14.60
N ARG A 344 -11.64 21.59 15.93
CA ARG A 344 -10.82 20.72 16.77
C ARG A 344 -11.49 19.37 16.97
N VAL A 345 -10.71 18.30 17.08
CA VAL A 345 -11.23 16.99 17.48
C VAL A 345 -11.68 17.09 18.93
N THR A 346 -12.91 16.69 19.23
CA THR A 346 -13.46 16.67 20.59
C THR A 346 -13.08 15.36 21.29
N ASP A 347 -12.49 15.46 22.48
CA ASP A 347 -12.39 14.35 23.41
C ASP A 347 -13.67 14.32 24.26
N ARG A 348 -14.56 13.36 24.00
CA ARG A 348 -15.84 13.25 24.74
C ARG A 348 -15.70 13.14 26.26
N GLY A 349 -14.53 12.70 26.75
CA GLY A 349 -14.22 12.66 28.17
C GLY A 349 -13.82 14.02 28.74
N ALA A 350 -12.93 14.72 28.05
CA ALA A 350 -12.31 15.97 28.51
C ALA A 350 -13.08 17.24 28.10
N ASP A 351 -13.78 17.21 26.96
CA ASP A 351 -14.39 18.37 26.30
C ASP A 351 -15.92 18.43 26.50
N ARG A 352 -16.38 18.22 27.73
CA ARG A 352 -17.84 18.25 28.03
C ARG A 352 -18.50 19.60 27.76
N ASP A 353 -17.71 20.67 27.77
CA ASP A 353 -18.17 22.04 27.60
C ASP A 353 -18.08 22.53 26.13
N LEU A 354 -17.47 21.76 25.23
CA LEU A 354 -17.44 22.11 23.81
C LEU A 354 -18.79 21.79 23.16
N THR A 355 -19.39 22.78 22.48
CA THR A 355 -20.54 22.54 21.61
C THR A 355 -20.09 21.66 20.44
N PRO A 356 -20.57 20.40 20.35
CA PRO A 356 -20.19 19.54 19.25
C PRO A 356 -20.78 20.07 17.94
N LEU A 357 -19.99 20.02 16.89
CA LEU A 357 -20.45 20.11 15.50
C LEU A 357 -20.83 18.71 15.04
N GLU A 358 -22.08 18.55 14.63
CA GLU A 358 -22.51 17.36 13.89
C GLU A 358 -21.89 17.43 12.50
N VAL A 359 -21.05 16.45 12.20
CA VAL A 359 -20.41 16.28 10.90
C VAL A 359 -20.81 14.93 10.34
N ASP A 360 -21.22 14.97 9.08
CA ASP A 360 -21.66 13.80 8.34
C ASP A 360 -20.53 13.33 7.44
N LEU A 361 -19.98 12.17 7.76
CA LEU A 361 -19.09 11.48 6.84
C LEU A 361 -19.92 10.50 6.02
N PHE A 362 -20.04 10.76 4.72
CA PHE A 362 -20.70 9.83 3.82
C PHE A 362 -19.89 9.59 2.55
N VAL A 363 -20.06 8.40 2.00
CA VAL A 363 -19.58 8.03 0.68
C VAL A 363 -20.68 7.29 -0.05
N ASN A 364 -20.91 7.62 -1.31
CA ASN A 364 -21.92 7.00 -2.15
C ASN A 364 -21.23 5.97 -3.05
N GLU A 365 -21.26 4.71 -2.63
CA GLU A 365 -20.61 3.62 -3.35
C GLU A 365 -21.43 2.33 -3.25
N PRO A 366 -21.34 1.44 -4.26
CA PRO A 366 -21.96 0.13 -4.18
C PRO A 366 -21.48 -0.69 -2.97
N THR A 367 -22.29 -1.65 -2.55
CA THR A 367 -21.90 -2.60 -1.49
C THR A 367 -20.74 -3.48 -1.99
N ILE A 368 -20.82 -3.93 -3.24
CA ILE A 368 -19.79 -4.72 -3.92
C ILE A 368 -19.10 -3.84 -4.98
N GLY A 369 -18.04 -3.15 -4.60
CA GLY A 369 -17.25 -2.35 -5.55
C GLY A 369 -16.38 -3.23 -6.43
N LEU A 370 -16.54 -3.12 -7.75
CA LEU A 370 -15.80 -3.88 -8.77
C LEU A 370 -14.74 -3.04 -9.49
N TRP A 371 -13.79 -3.70 -10.14
CA TRP A 371 -12.81 -3.07 -11.06
C TRP A 371 -13.31 -2.93 -12.50
N MET A 372 -14.39 -3.63 -12.82
CA MET A 372 -15.07 -3.67 -14.10
C MET A 372 -16.57 -3.56 -13.85
N ASP A 373 -17.37 -3.42 -14.90
CA ASP A 373 -18.82 -3.51 -14.78
C ASP A 373 -19.27 -4.92 -14.35
N ALA A 374 -20.50 -5.04 -13.84
CA ALA A 374 -20.99 -6.28 -13.25
C ALA A 374 -21.17 -7.39 -14.31
N GLU A 375 -21.49 -7.05 -15.56
CA GLU A 375 -21.63 -8.03 -16.64
C GLU A 375 -20.28 -8.62 -17.03
N SER A 376 -19.25 -7.79 -17.20
CA SER A 376 -17.87 -8.24 -17.42
C SER A 376 -17.38 -9.12 -16.27
N ALA A 377 -17.70 -8.75 -15.03
CA ALA A 377 -17.37 -9.55 -13.86
C ALA A 377 -18.07 -10.93 -13.89
N LEU A 378 -19.36 -10.97 -14.22
CA LEU A 378 -20.10 -12.23 -14.35
C LEU A 378 -19.53 -13.12 -15.46
N GLU A 379 -19.16 -12.54 -16.59
CA GLU A 379 -18.53 -13.27 -17.69
C GLU A 379 -17.20 -13.91 -17.24
N GLU A 380 -16.35 -13.15 -16.57
CA GLU A 380 -15.09 -13.68 -16.03
C GLU A 380 -15.33 -14.78 -14.98
N ILE A 381 -16.30 -14.61 -14.08
CA ILE A 381 -16.65 -15.64 -13.08
C ILE A 381 -17.15 -16.93 -13.76
N ARG A 382 -17.98 -16.82 -14.81
CA ARG A 382 -18.50 -17.97 -15.57
C ARG A 382 -17.40 -18.74 -16.30
N LYS A 383 -16.40 -18.03 -16.83
CA LYS A 383 -15.22 -18.64 -17.44
C LYS A 383 -14.26 -19.28 -16.42
N GLY A 384 -14.52 -19.14 -15.12
CA GLY A 384 -13.64 -19.63 -14.05
C GLY A 384 -12.48 -18.69 -13.72
N ASN A 385 -12.63 -17.38 -13.99
CA ASN A 385 -11.62 -16.33 -13.91
C ASN A 385 -10.31 -16.65 -14.67
N PRO A 386 -10.37 -16.87 -16.00
CA PRO A 386 -9.21 -17.23 -16.81
C PRO A 386 -8.22 -16.07 -17.02
N SER A 387 -8.68 -14.83 -16.83
CA SER A 387 -7.87 -13.62 -17.03
C SER A 387 -6.93 -13.34 -15.86
N GLY A 388 -7.24 -13.88 -14.66
CA GLY A 388 -6.50 -13.55 -13.44
C GLY A 388 -6.72 -12.11 -12.97
N VAL A 389 -7.70 -11.39 -13.57
CA VAL A 389 -8.03 -10.01 -13.20
C VAL A 389 -8.75 -10.03 -11.84
N PRO A 390 -8.35 -9.17 -10.89
CA PRO A 390 -9.12 -8.95 -9.67
C PRO A 390 -10.52 -8.45 -10.01
N ILE A 391 -11.55 -9.18 -9.58
CA ILE A 391 -12.95 -8.78 -9.81
C ILE A 391 -13.39 -7.78 -8.73
N LEU A 392 -13.01 -8.05 -7.48
CA LEU A 392 -13.37 -7.22 -6.33
C LEU A 392 -12.35 -6.10 -6.12
N ARG A 393 -12.83 -4.86 -6.18
CA ARG A 393 -12.08 -3.67 -5.77
C ARG A 393 -12.20 -3.45 -4.27
N LYS A 394 -13.44 -3.42 -3.77
CA LYS A 394 -13.75 -3.11 -2.37
C LYS A 394 -15.12 -3.63 -1.99
N LEU A 395 -15.20 -4.33 -0.87
CA LEU A 395 -16.44 -4.65 -0.20
C LEU A 395 -16.72 -3.58 0.86
N ARG A 396 -17.94 -3.01 0.85
CA ARG A 396 -18.43 -2.07 1.86
C ARG A 396 -19.65 -2.69 2.54
N PHE A 397 -19.39 -3.47 3.57
CA PHE A 397 -20.45 -4.19 4.28
C PHE A 397 -20.42 -3.81 5.76
N ARG A 398 -21.44 -3.11 6.26
CA ARG A 398 -21.55 -2.76 7.68
C ARG A 398 -22.98 -2.42 8.05
N GLU A 399 -23.62 -3.27 8.84
CA GLU A 399 -25.03 -3.13 9.19
C GLU A 399 -25.37 -1.80 9.89
N HIS A 400 -24.62 -1.44 10.94
CA HIS A 400 -24.94 -0.29 11.80
C HIS A 400 -24.47 1.06 11.25
N LYS A 401 -23.87 1.07 10.07
CA LYS A 401 -23.56 2.29 9.29
C LYS A 401 -24.09 2.19 7.86
N ARG A 402 -25.05 1.29 7.62
CA ARG A 402 -25.83 1.28 6.39
C ARG A 402 -26.44 2.66 6.25
N ALA A 403 -26.19 3.32 5.13
CA ALA A 403 -26.99 4.46 4.74
C ALA A 403 -27.84 4.11 3.52
N PHE A 404 -28.87 4.94 3.40
CA PHE A 404 -30.04 4.71 2.60
C PHE A 404 -29.71 4.87 1.12
N LEU A 405 -30.54 4.29 0.24
CA LEU A 405 -30.49 4.65 -1.17
C LEU A 405 -30.76 6.16 -1.30
N PRO A 406 -29.89 6.92 -2.00
CA PRO A 406 -30.13 8.34 -2.21
C PRO A 406 -31.52 8.58 -2.85
N PRO A 407 -32.28 9.60 -2.44
CA PRO A 407 -33.63 9.85 -2.97
C PRO A 407 -33.69 9.91 -4.50
N GLU A 408 -32.66 10.47 -5.14
CA GLU A 408 -32.51 10.56 -6.59
C GLU A 408 -32.38 9.19 -7.27
N VAL A 409 -31.80 8.19 -6.60
CA VAL A 409 -31.70 6.82 -7.10
C VAL A 409 -33.06 6.12 -7.02
N VAL A 410 -33.78 6.33 -5.92
CA VAL A 410 -35.10 5.69 -5.70
C VAL A 410 -36.20 6.33 -6.56
N ALA A 411 -36.18 7.65 -6.74
CA ALA A 411 -37.21 8.39 -7.48
C ALA A 411 -37.33 7.94 -8.95
N GLY A 412 -36.24 7.46 -9.55
CA GLY A 412 -36.23 6.96 -10.93
C GLY A 412 -36.67 5.51 -11.10
N GLN A 413 -36.75 4.72 -10.03
CA GLN A 413 -36.97 3.27 -10.09
C GLN A 413 -37.86 2.77 -8.94
N PRO A 414 -39.20 2.83 -9.09
CA PRO A 414 -40.13 2.30 -8.09
C PRO A 414 -39.85 0.82 -7.81
N GLY A 415 -39.66 0.47 -6.53
CA GLY A 415 -39.38 -0.90 -6.09
C GLY A 415 -37.90 -1.21 -5.83
N LEU A 416 -36.97 -0.40 -6.36
CA LEU A 416 -35.53 -0.64 -6.22
C LEU A 416 -35.07 -0.78 -4.76
N MET A 417 -35.64 0.01 -3.84
CA MET A 417 -35.32 -0.13 -2.41
C MET A 417 -35.63 -1.52 -1.87
N LYS A 418 -36.78 -2.09 -2.24
CA LYS A 418 -37.16 -3.43 -1.80
C LYS A 418 -36.22 -4.47 -2.39
N GLU A 419 -35.97 -4.39 -3.70
CA GLU A 419 -35.08 -5.32 -4.40
C GLU A 419 -33.65 -5.27 -3.87
N PHE A 420 -33.15 -4.07 -3.58
CA PHE A 420 -31.86 -3.86 -2.94
C PHE A 420 -31.80 -4.51 -1.56
N MET A 421 -32.82 -4.32 -0.72
CA MET A 421 -32.86 -4.91 0.61
C MET A 421 -32.96 -6.44 0.56
N ASP A 422 -33.77 -6.99 -0.36
CA ASP A 422 -33.85 -8.44 -0.59
C ASP A 422 -32.47 -9.01 -1.01
N ALA A 423 -31.77 -8.31 -1.93
CA ALA A 423 -30.42 -8.67 -2.35
C ALA A 423 -29.41 -8.59 -1.22
N TYR A 424 -29.47 -7.53 -0.42
CA TYR A 424 -28.57 -7.30 0.73
C TYR A 424 -28.76 -8.38 1.79
N GLU A 425 -30.00 -8.69 2.17
CA GLU A 425 -30.31 -9.76 3.14
C GLU A 425 -29.83 -11.12 2.64
N SER A 426 -29.97 -11.39 1.35
CA SER A 426 -29.47 -12.64 0.76
C SER A 426 -27.94 -12.72 0.85
N PHE A 427 -27.25 -11.63 0.55
CA PHE A 427 -25.79 -11.54 0.67
C PHE A 427 -25.31 -11.66 2.12
N GLU A 428 -26.01 -11.01 3.07
CA GLU A 428 -25.75 -11.14 4.50
C GLU A 428 -25.90 -12.59 5.01
N LYS A 429 -26.93 -13.31 4.53
CA LYS A 429 -27.11 -14.73 4.86
C LYS A 429 -25.92 -15.58 4.38
N LEU A 430 -25.39 -15.30 3.18
CA LEU A 430 -24.20 -15.99 2.68
C LEU A 430 -22.93 -15.64 3.47
N LEU A 431 -22.76 -14.39 3.88
CA LEU A 431 -21.65 -14.00 4.75
C LEU A 431 -21.66 -14.76 6.08
N ASN A 432 -22.84 -15.09 6.61
CA ASN A 432 -23.00 -15.88 7.84
C ASN A 432 -23.00 -17.40 7.60
N ASP A 433 -22.79 -17.88 6.37
CA ASP A 433 -22.74 -19.30 6.07
C ASP A 433 -21.40 -19.91 6.51
N ASN A 434 -21.47 -20.98 7.31
CA ASN A 434 -20.31 -21.70 7.83
C ASN A 434 -19.38 -22.27 6.75
N ARG A 435 -19.86 -22.39 5.49
CA ARG A 435 -19.00 -22.74 4.34
C ARG A 435 -17.86 -21.73 4.13
N PHE A 436 -18.10 -20.45 4.40
CA PHE A 436 -17.13 -19.37 4.13
C PHE A 436 -16.39 -18.88 5.38
N ALA A 437 -16.93 -19.11 6.57
CA ALA A 437 -16.31 -18.71 7.82
C ALA A 437 -15.05 -19.53 8.12
N CYS A 438 -14.01 -18.89 8.68
CA CYS A 438 -12.88 -19.61 9.23
C CYS A 438 -13.34 -20.58 10.33
N PRO A 439 -12.67 -21.74 10.49
CA PRO A 439 -13.06 -22.70 11.53
C PRO A 439 -13.00 -22.09 12.94
N ASP A 440 -13.99 -22.40 13.79
CA ASP A 440 -14.04 -21.96 15.20
C ASP A 440 -12.87 -22.48 16.06
N THR A 441 -12.06 -23.40 15.52
CA THR A 441 -10.84 -23.93 16.14
C THR A 441 -9.62 -23.02 15.94
N VAL A 442 -9.73 -21.98 15.12
CA VAL A 442 -8.64 -21.00 14.92
C VAL A 442 -8.50 -20.18 16.19
N ILE A 443 -7.31 -20.21 16.77
CA ILE A 443 -6.97 -19.46 17.98
C ILE A 443 -6.07 -18.30 17.59
N TYR A 444 -6.41 -17.13 18.12
CA TYR A 444 -5.61 -15.91 18.02
C TYR A 444 -4.93 -15.64 19.37
N PRO A 445 -3.67 -16.09 19.56
CA PRO A 445 -2.95 -15.99 20.83
C PRO A 445 -2.36 -14.61 21.10
N GLU A 446 -1.88 -14.42 22.33
CA GLU A 446 -1.07 -13.28 22.77
C GLU A 446 0.23 -13.17 21.94
N GLY A 447 0.69 -11.95 21.64
CA GLY A 447 1.92 -11.70 20.89
C GLY A 447 1.78 -11.80 19.37
N ARG A 448 0.57 -12.08 18.86
CA ARG A 448 0.29 -12.20 17.42
C ARG A 448 -0.50 -11.01 16.89
N ALA A 449 -0.31 -10.66 15.63
CA ALA A 449 -1.19 -9.78 14.87
C ALA A 449 -1.89 -10.49 13.70
N LEU A 450 -3.18 -10.24 13.53
CA LEU A 450 -3.89 -10.46 12.27
C LEU A 450 -3.73 -9.21 11.41
N VAL A 451 -3.18 -9.37 10.21
CA VAL A 451 -3.04 -8.27 9.25
C VAL A 451 -3.82 -8.61 8.00
N PHE A 452 -4.75 -7.75 7.60
CA PHE A 452 -5.71 -8.10 6.57
C PHE A 452 -6.14 -6.94 5.68
N ASN A 453 -6.55 -7.28 4.47
CA ASN A 453 -7.19 -6.37 3.53
C ASN A 453 -8.66 -6.21 3.94
N ASN A 454 -8.97 -5.13 4.65
CA ASN A 454 -10.32 -4.81 5.13
C ASN A 454 -11.28 -4.38 3.99
N GLN A 455 -10.78 -4.17 2.79
CA GLN A 455 -11.61 -3.98 1.59
C GLN A 455 -12.06 -5.33 0.99
N ARG A 456 -11.65 -6.47 1.57
CA ARG A 456 -12.01 -7.82 1.12
C ARG A 456 -12.52 -8.68 2.28
N LEU A 457 -11.75 -8.75 3.36
CA LEU A 457 -12.05 -9.62 4.49
C LEU A 457 -13.15 -9.00 5.36
N VAL A 458 -14.21 -9.78 5.60
CA VAL A 458 -15.27 -9.43 6.54
C VAL A 458 -14.95 -10.11 7.86
N HIS A 459 -15.10 -9.38 8.96
CA HIS A 459 -14.72 -9.87 10.27
C HIS A 459 -15.77 -9.51 11.32
N THR A 460 -15.74 -10.24 12.43
CA THR A 460 -16.60 -9.97 13.58
C THR A 460 -15.96 -10.40 14.89
N ARG A 461 -16.61 -10.01 15.99
CA ARG A 461 -16.41 -10.57 17.32
C ARG A 461 -17.49 -11.62 17.59
N PRO A 462 -17.15 -12.90 17.78
CA PRO A 462 -18.13 -13.94 18.07
C PRO A 462 -18.87 -13.69 19.39
N ARG A 463 -20.09 -14.23 19.51
CA ARG A 463 -21.01 -14.08 20.66
C ARG A 463 -20.47 -14.65 21.98
N LYS A 464 -19.45 -15.53 21.95
CA LYS A 464 -18.99 -16.22 23.16
C LYS A 464 -18.23 -15.24 24.06
N VAL A 465 -18.59 -15.18 25.34
CA VAL A 465 -17.87 -14.39 26.35
C VAL A 465 -16.47 -14.97 26.46
N MET A 466 -15.53 -14.30 25.83
CA MET A 466 -14.12 -14.63 25.93
C MET A 466 -13.59 -14.11 27.26
N LYS A 467 -12.55 -14.77 27.78
CA LYS A 467 -11.76 -14.27 28.91
C LYS A 467 -11.27 -12.84 28.65
N ALA A 468 -10.81 -12.18 29.71
CA ALA A 468 -10.18 -10.87 29.64
C ALA A 468 -9.13 -10.84 28.51
N ARG A 469 -9.24 -9.84 27.64
CA ARG A 469 -8.32 -9.62 26.52
C ARG A 469 -8.19 -8.14 26.19
N THR A 470 -7.11 -7.82 25.49
CA THR A 470 -6.86 -6.51 24.89
C THR A 470 -6.48 -6.71 23.44
N THR A 471 -7.10 -5.98 22.52
CA THR A 471 -6.71 -5.97 21.10
C THR A 471 -6.37 -4.55 20.70
N VAL A 472 -5.19 -4.33 20.13
CA VAL A 472 -4.79 -3.03 19.56
C VAL A 472 -5.04 -3.08 18.07
N GLY A 473 -5.67 -2.04 17.52
CA GLY A 473 -5.95 -1.92 16.11
C GLY A 473 -5.31 -0.68 15.48
N CYS A 474 -4.90 -0.79 14.22
CA CYS A 474 -4.55 0.36 13.40
C CYS A 474 -4.91 0.09 11.92
N CYS A 475 -4.93 1.16 11.11
CA CYS A 475 -5.16 1.07 9.68
C CYS A 475 -3.98 1.65 8.90
N ASN A 476 -3.78 1.20 7.67
CA ASN A 476 -2.99 1.90 6.68
C ASN A 476 -3.79 2.05 5.39
N THR A 477 -3.52 3.14 4.67
CA THR A 477 -4.11 3.34 3.36
C THR A 477 -3.52 2.36 2.35
N LYS A 478 -4.24 2.20 1.24
CA LYS A 478 -3.83 1.36 0.13
C LYS A 478 -2.45 1.82 -0.38
N GLU A 479 -2.27 3.14 -0.55
CA GLU A 479 -1.03 3.79 -1.00
C GLU A 479 0.18 3.40 -0.16
N ARG A 480 0.04 3.40 1.18
CA ARG A 480 1.13 3.05 2.09
C ARG A 480 1.57 1.60 1.93
N ALA A 481 0.63 0.66 1.89
CA ALA A 481 0.95 -0.75 1.65
C ALA A 481 1.69 -0.96 0.32
N ASN A 482 1.27 -0.25 -0.74
CA ASN A 482 1.93 -0.32 -2.03
C ASN A 482 3.34 0.26 -2.05
N GLN A 483 3.52 1.40 -1.40
CA GLN A 483 4.83 2.02 -1.33
C GLN A 483 5.81 1.14 -0.54
N ALA A 484 5.37 0.56 0.58
CA ALA A 484 6.15 -0.39 1.37
C ALA A 484 6.56 -1.62 0.56
N TYR A 485 5.60 -2.21 -0.16
CA TYR A 485 5.86 -3.33 -1.05
C TYR A 485 6.90 -3.00 -2.13
N ARG A 486 6.74 -1.86 -2.81
CA ARG A 486 7.69 -1.38 -3.82
C ARG A 486 9.08 -1.20 -3.20
N LEU A 487 9.16 -0.68 -1.97
CA LEU A 487 10.42 -0.44 -1.29
C LEU A 487 11.12 -1.77 -0.98
N ALA A 488 10.38 -2.76 -0.49
CA ALA A 488 10.90 -4.09 -0.25
C ALA A 488 11.40 -4.75 -1.54
N ARG A 489 10.63 -4.68 -2.64
CA ARG A 489 11.08 -5.15 -3.97
C ARG A 489 12.34 -4.45 -4.45
N MET A 490 12.41 -3.14 -4.27
CA MET A 490 13.57 -2.34 -4.65
C MET A 490 14.79 -2.79 -3.85
N ARG A 491 14.69 -2.95 -2.53
CA ARG A 491 15.77 -3.45 -1.66
C ARG A 491 16.24 -4.84 -2.08
N ARG A 492 15.31 -5.78 -2.32
CA ARG A 492 15.63 -7.12 -2.84
C ARG A 492 16.37 -7.04 -4.18
N THR A 493 15.89 -6.21 -5.10
CA THR A 493 16.49 -6.03 -6.43
C THR A 493 17.86 -5.38 -6.32
N ALA A 494 18.01 -4.37 -5.46
CA ALA A 494 19.28 -3.69 -5.21
C ALA A 494 20.34 -4.69 -4.73
N ALA A 495 20.00 -5.47 -3.69
CA ALA A 495 20.87 -6.49 -3.14
C ALA A 495 21.23 -7.57 -4.18
N ALA A 496 20.24 -8.05 -4.94
CA ALA A 496 20.46 -9.08 -5.96
C ALA A 496 21.33 -8.60 -7.14
N LEU A 497 21.28 -7.30 -7.47
CA LEU A 497 22.00 -6.70 -8.59
C LEU A 497 23.28 -5.95 -8.17
N GLY A 498 23.57 -5.85 -6.86
CA GLY A 498 24.68 -5.05 -6.35
C GLY A 498 24.55 -3.55 -6.65
N LEU A 499 23.32 -3.02 -6.69
CA LEU A 499 23.05 -1.61 -7.00
C LEU A 499 23.08 -0.75 -5.73
N GLY A 500 23.69 0.42 -5.83
CA GLY A 500 23.63 1.45 -4.79
C GLY A 500 22.24 2.09 -4.65
N SER A 501 22.01 2.78 -3.53
CA SER A 501 20.74 3.45 -3.23
C SER A 501 20.35 4.49 -4.28
N GLU A 502 21.32 5.11 -4.95
CA GLU A 502 21.13 6.13 -5.98
C GLU A 502 20.43 5.61 -7.24
N TRP A 503 20.53 4.31 -7.52
CA TRP A 503 19.86 3.65 -8.65
C TRP A 503 18.45 3.14 -8.32
N THR A 504 18.08 3.17 -7.04
CA THR A 504 16.81 2.61 -6.55
C THR A 504 15.88 3.70 -6.03
N SER A 505 16.39 4.73 -5.37
CA SER A 505 15.61 5.81 -4.71
C SER A 505 14.63 6.59 -5.62
N ARG A 506 14.78 6.52 -6.94
CA ARG A 506 13.91 7.21 -7.93
C ARG A 506 12.47 6.69 -7.99
N LEU A 507 12.18 5.53 -7.41
CA LEU A 507 10.89 4.85 -7.58
C LEU A 507 9.86 5.12 -6.47
N LEU A 508 10.21 5.85 -5.40
CA LEU A 508 9.33 6.04 -4.25
C LEU A 508 9.46 7.39 -3.56
N GLU A 509 8.37 7.78 -2.89
CA GLU A 509 8.28 8.93 -1.99
C GLU A 509 9.38 8.85 -0.91
N PRO A 510 10.37 9.76 -0.87
CA PRO A 510 11.47 9.74 0.10
C PRO A 510 11.05 9.83 1.58
N SER A 511 9.78 10.17 1.86
CA SER A 511 9.24 10.15 3.22
C SER A 511 9.37 8.77 3.84
N LEU A 512 9.27 7.67 3.09
CA LEU A 512 9.40 6.32 3.65
C LEU A 512 10.83 5.92 3.99
N GLU A 513 11.81 6.21 3.13
CA GLU A 513 13.21 5.93 3.44
C GLU A 513 13.68 6.83 4.60
N LYS A 514 13.28 8.11 4.61
CA LYS A 514 13.56 9.01 5.73
C LYS A 514 12.86 8.56 7.02
N LEU A 515 11.61 8.08 6.95
CA LEU A 515 10.90 7.53 8.12
C LEU A 515 11.51 6.22 8.63
N TYR A 516 12.07 5.39 7.73
CA TYR A 516 12.81 4.19 8.08
C TYR A 516 14.14 4.53 8.77
N GLN A 517 14.94 5.44 8.18
CA GLN A 517 16.18 5.92 8.79
C GLN A 517 15.93 6.62 10.13
N LEU A 518 14.92 7.48 10.22
CA LEU A 518 14.48 8.09 11.49
C LEU A 518 13.96 7.04 12.49
N GLY A 519 13.40 5.93 12.01
CA GLY A 519 13.05 4.77 12.85
C GLY A 519 14.28 4.11 13.45
N LEU A 520 15.28 3.81 12.61
CA LEU A 520 16.56 3.23 13.04
C LEU A 520 17.36 4.17 13.95
N GLU A 521 17.32 5.47 13.69
CA GLU A 521 17.97 6.50 14.53
C GLU A 521 17.28 6.64 15.88
N ALA A 522 15.94 6.64 15.92
CA ALA A 522 15.18 6.66 17.17
C ALA A 522 15.36 5.38 18.00
N GLU A 523 15.53 4.21 17.37
CA GLU A 523 15.90 2.96 18.05
C GLU A 523 17.30 3.10 18.69
N LYS A 524 18.30 3.59 17.93
CA LYS A 524 19.65 3.84 18.45
C LYS A 524 19.69 4.87 19.58
N GLU A 525 18.86 5.91 19.52
CA GLU A 525 18.73 6.90 20.59
C GLU A 525 18.04 6.33 21.83
N ASN A 526 17.02 5.49 21.67
CA ASN A 526 16.38 4.79 22.78
C ASN A 526 17.31 3.77 23.44
N GLU A 527 18.12 3.05 22.67
CA GLU A 527 19.16 2.14 23.18
C GLU A 527 20.24 2.91 23.97
N ARG A 528 20.69 4.06 23.45
CA ARG A 528 21.62 4.96 24.16
C ARG A 528 21.00 5.53 25.44
N GLY A 529 19.72 5.92 25.40
CA GLY A 529 18.98 6.45 26.53
C GLY A 529 18.68 5.40 27.61
N ALA A 530 18.42 4.14 27.23
CA ALA A 530 18.20 3.04 28.17
C ALA A 530 19.48 2.69 28.95
N SER A 531 20.66 2.80 28.32
CA SER A 531 21.95 2.59 28.98
C SER A 531 22.36 3.68 29.99
N GLN A 532 21.66 4.83 30.00
CA GLN A 532 21.97 5.97 30.87
C GLN A 532 20.96 6.18 32.02
N ARG A 533 19.95 5.31 32.17
CA ARG A 533 18.90 5.43 33.21
C ARG A 533 19.22 4.74 34.55
N ASP A 534 20.48 4.42 34.82
CA ASP A 534 20.94 4.00 36.16
C ASP A 534 21.30 5.24 37.00
N GLY A 535 20.28 5.98 37.43
CA GLY A 535 20.41 7.08 38.39
C GLY A 535 19.09 7.78 38.67
N PRO A 536 18.82 8.23 39.92
CA PRO A 536 17.56 8.90 40.27
C PRO A 536 17.48 10.28 39.59
N GLY A 537 16.82 10.33 38.44
CA GLY A 537 16.74 11.52 37.59
C GLY A 537 15.64 12.49 38.02
N VAL A 538 16.05 13.65 38.54
CA VAL A 538 15.23 14.86 38.65
C VAL A 538 14.95 15.40 37.25
N LEU A 539 13.67 15.52 36.87
CA LEU A 539 13.21 16.17 35.64
C LEU A 539 13.62 17.66 35.62
N LYS A 540 14.52 18.05 34.72
CA LYS A 540 14.77 19.45 34.37
C LYS A 540 14.01 19.78 33.08
N ALA A 541 12.97 20.60 33.19
CA ALA A 541 12.32 21.23 32.05
C ALA A 541 13.27 22.24 31.41
N VAL A 542 13.48 22.12 30.10
CA VAL A 542 14.18 23.13 29.28
C VAL A 542 13.12 23.88 28.49
N CYS A 543 12.84 25.13 28.88
CA CYS A 543 12.08 26.08 28.08
C CYS A 543 12.99 26.62 26.97
N VAL A 544 12.59 26.43 25.72
CA VAL A 544 13.18 27.14 24.58
C VAL A 544 12.27 28.34 24.28
N GLY A 545 12.68 29.51 24.77
CA GLY A 545 12.08 30.79 24.39
C GLY A 545 12.71 31.30 23.10
N GLY A 546 11.88 31.59 22.11
CA GLY A 546 12.26 32.30 20.89
C GLY A 546 11.38 33.53 20.77
N GLU A 547 11.95 34.68 21.15
CA GLU A 547 11.37 36.01 20.97
C GLU A 547 11.28 36.36 19.47
N GLY A 548 10.17 36.97 19.07
CA GLY A 548 9.95 37.48 17.72
C GLY A 548 8.85 38.54 17.75
N THR A 549 9.25 39.77 18.01
CA THR A 549 8.45 41.00 18.02
C THR A 549 7.88 41.32 16.63
N PHE A 550 6.58 41.65 16.57
CA PHE A 550 5.97 42.48 15.53
C PHE A 550 5.06 43.53 16.20
N GLU A 551 5.56 44.76 16.31
CA GLU A 551 4.79 46.01 16.19
C GLU A 551 5.31 46.62 14.87
N SER A 552 4.54 47.17 13.94
CA SER A 552 3.24 47.87 13.96
C SER A 552 2.43 47.55 12.69
#